data_AF-A0A841C006-F1
#
_entry.id   AF-A0A841C006-F1
#
_cell.length_a   1.000
_cell.length_b   1.000
_cell.length_c   1.000
_cell.angle_alpha   90.00
_cell.angle_beta   90.00
_cell.angle_gamma   90.00
#
_symmetry.space_group_name_H-M   'P 1'
#
loop_
_entity.id
_entity.type
_entity.pdbx_description
1 polymer ?
#
loop_
_entity_poly.entity_id
_entity_poly.type
_entity_poly.pdbx_seq_one_letter_code
_entity_poly.pdbx_strand_id
1 'polypeptide(L)' 'MNALRMLAVAGFALAGLLVVAVEWAARRDGSRIPSLGDVAAVVMSHEVGGLPVGRIAVFGFWWWIGWHFLAR' A
#
# COMPACT_ATOMS: atom_id res chain seq x y z
N MET A 1 -29.06 -6.63 1.89
CA MET A 1 -27.71 -6.91 1.32
C MET A 1 -27.76 -8.27 0.65
N ASN A 2 -27.24 -8.46 -0.58
CA ASN A 2 -27.22 -9.80 -1.19
C ASN A 2 -25.98 -10.60 -0.72
N ALA A 3 -26.05 -11.93 -0.80
CA ALA A 3 -24.99 -12.82 -0.30
C ALA A 3 -23.63 -12.53 -0.96
N LEU A 4 -23.62 -12.30 -2.27
CA LEU A 4 -22.40 -11.98 -3.02
C LEU A 4 -21.74 -10.68 -2.54
N ARG A 5 -22.52 -9.64 -2.26
CA ARG A 5 -22.02 -8.37 -1.71
C ARG A 5 -21.47 -8.55 -0.30
N MET A 6 -22.11 -9.37 0.55
CA MET A 6 -21.58 -9.66 1.88
C MET A 6 -20.24 -10.37 1.81
N LEU A 7 -20.10 -11.35 0.93
CA LEU A 7 -18.85 -12.05 0.71
C LEU A 7 -17.74 -11.11 0.23
N ALA A 8 -18.04 -10.25 -0.75
CA ALA A 8 -17.10 -9.25 -1.24
C ALA A 8 -16.65 -8.29 -0.13
N VAL A 9 -17.59 -7.73 0.63
CA VAL A 9 -17.29 -6.82 1.75
C VAL A 9 -16.43 -7.51 2.81
N ALA A 10 -16.80 -8.73 3.21
CA ALA A 10 -16.05 -9.50 4.19
C ALA A 10 -14.62 -9.81 3.71
N GLY A 11 -14.46 -10.18 2.43
CA GLY A 11 -13.16 -10.46 1.82
C GLY A 11 -12.25 -9.23 1.82
N PHE A 12 -12.75 -8.08 1.37
CA PHE A 12 -11.97 -6.84 1.37
C PHE A 12 -11.67 -6.33 2.78
N ALA A 13 -12.63 -6.43 3.70
CA ALA A 13 -12.42 -6.06 5.10
C ALA A 13 -11.34 -6.94 5.75
N LEU A 14 -11.40 -8.25 5.54
CA LEU A 14 -10.39 -9.19 6.04
C LEU A 14 -9.01 -8.89 5.44
N ALA A 15 -8.92 -8.65 4.13
CA ALA A 15 -7.66 -8.27 3.50
C ALA A 15 -7.08 -6.99 4.12
N GLY A 16 -7.91 -5.96 4.34
CA GLY A 16 -7.49 -4.74 5.02
C GLY A 16 -6.98 -4.99 6.45
N LEU A 17 -7.68 -5.81 7.23
CA LEU A 17 -7.26 -6.19 8.58
C LEU A 17 -5.93 -6.95 8.58
N LEU A 18 -5.71 -7.84 7.61
CA LEU A 18 -4.45 -8.57 7.47
C LEU A 18 -3.29 -7.62 7.15
N VAL A 19 -3.50 -6.63 6.27
CA VAL A 19 -2.47 -5.59 5.99
C VAL A 19 -2.11 -4.83 7.27
N VAL A 20 -3.11 -4.40 8.05
CA VAL A 20 -2.88 -3.73 9.33
C VAL A 20 -2.13 -4.63 10.32
N ALA A 21 -2.49 -5.92 10.38
CA ALA A 21 -1.82 -6.88 11.27
C ALA A 21 -0.35 -7.10 10.89
N VAL A 22 -0.04 -7.19 9.59
CA VAL A 22 1.34 -7.31 9.08
C VAL A 22 2.13 -6.06 9.42
N GLU A 23 1.58 -4.88 9.16
CA GLU A 23 2.24 -3.60 9.47
C GLU A 23 2.49 -3.43 10.99
N TRP A 24 1.52 -3.86 11.81
CA TRP A 24 1.71 -3.85 13.26
C TRP A 24 2.80 -4.83 13.71
N ALA A 25 2.85 -6.02 13.11
CA ALA A 25 3.92 -7.00 13.38
C ALA A 25 5.30 -6.52 12.88
N ALA A 26 5.35 -5.77 11.77
CA ALA A 26 6.58 -5.17 11.24
C ALA A 26 7.17 -4.12 12.20
N ARG A 27 6.33 -3.36 12.90
CA ARG A 27 6.75 -2.29 13.83
C ARG A 27 7.26 -2.78 15.19
N ARG A 28 7.26 -4.10 15.44
CA ARG A 28 7.76 -4.67 16.70
C ARG A 28 9.29 -4.69 16.73
N ASP A 29 9.87 -4.43 17.89
CA ASP A 29 11.32 -4.51 18.07
C ASP A 29 11.85 -5.90 17.72
N GLY A 30 12.92 -5.95 16.91
CA GLY A 30 13.50 -7.20 16.43
C GLY A 30 12.69 -7.93 15.35
N SER A 31 11.62 -7.32 14.82
CA SER A 31 10.87 -7.87 13.69
C SER A 31 11.74 -7.96 12.43
N ARG A 32 11.57 -9.05 11.68
CA ARG A 32 12.19 -9.25 10.36
C ARG A 32 11.25 -8.91 9.21
N ILE A 33 10.01 -8.55 9.52
CA ILE A 33 9.01 -8.18 8.52
C ILE A 33 9.27 -6.70 8.16
N PRO A 34 9.59 -6.38 6.89
CA PRO A 34 9.73 -4.99 6.49
C PRO A 34 8.37 -4.28 6.58
N SER A 35 8.37 -3.06 7.11
CA SER A 35 7.18 -2.22 7.13
C SER A 35 6.85 -1.74 5.72
N LEU A 36 5.60 -1.30 5.52
CA LEU A 36 5.21 -0.63 4.29
C LEU A 36 6.07 0.62 4.02
N GLY A 37 6.57 1.27 5.07
CA GLY A 37 7.52 2.38 4.97
C GLY A 37 8.88 1.96 4.41
N ASP A 38 9.40 0.82 4.86
CA ASP A 38 10.67 0.27 4.37
C ASP A 38 10.56 -0.13 2.90
N VAL A 39 9.45 -0.77 2.53
CA VAL A 39 9.16 -1.12 1.13
C VAL A 39 9.04 0.15 0.28
N ALA A 40 8.32 1.17 0.77
CA ALA A 40 8.21 2.45 0.07
C ALA A 40 9.56 3.13 -0.09
N ALA A 41 10.42 3.10 0.93
CA ALA A 41 11.77 3.66 0.86
C ALA A 41 12.62 2.95 -0.21
N VAL A 42 12.56 1.62 -0.27
CA VAL A 42 13.23 0.83 -1.32
C VAL A 42 12.72 1.23 -2.70
N VAL A 43 11.40 1.27 -2.89
CA VAL A 43 10.83 1.69 -4.19
C VAL A 43 11.25 3.11 -4.54
N MET A 44 11.15 4.06 -3.61
CA MET A 44 11.51 5.46 -3.83
C MET A 44 13.01 5.69 -4.06
N SER A 45 13.88 4.75 -3.66
CA SER A 45 15.31 4.78 -3.96
C SER A 45 15.65 4.29 -5.37
N HIS A 46 14.68 3.75 -6.12
CA HIS A 46 14.93 3.19 -7.44
C HIS A 46 15.17 4.30 -8.48
N GLU A 47 16.38 4.31 -9.04
CA GLU A 47 16.81 5.24 -10.07
C GLU A 47 17.27 4.51 -11.33
N VAL A 48 16.99 5.09 -12.50
CA VAL A 48 17.40 4.56 -13.81
C VAL A 48 18.02 5.68 -14.61
N GLY A 49 19.33 5.59 -14.93
CA GLY A 49 20.03 6.62 -15.70
C GLY A 49 20.04 8.00 -15.04
N GLY A 50 20.06 8.06 -13.69
CA GLY A 50 19.98 9.31 -12.92
C GLY A 50 18.56 9.88 -12.78
N LEU A 51 17.54 9.21 -13.31
CA LEU A 51 16.14 9.59 -13.13
C LEU A 51 15.53 8.85 -11.93
N PRO A 52 14.85 9.55 -11.00
CA PRO A 52 14.22 8.95 -9.82
C PRO A 52 12.88 8.28 -10.15
N VAL A 53 12.92 7.24 -10.98
CA VAL A 53 11.75 6.52 -11.50
C VAL A 53 10.84 6.04 -10.37
N GLY A 54 11.42 5.53 -9.29
CA GLY A 54 10.67 5.08 -8.12
C GLY A 54 9.79 6.17 -7.49
N ARG A 55 10.35 7.38 -7.29
CA ARG A 55 9.60 8.51 -6.74
C ARG A 55 8.51 8.97 -7.69
N ILE A 56 8.84 9.08 -8.98
CA ILE A 56 7.87 9.47 -10.02
C ILE A 56 6.70 8.48 -10.03
N ALA A 57 6.98 7.18 -9.95
CA ALA A 57 5.95 6.15 -9.90
C ALA A 57 5.07 6.27 -8.65
N VAL A 58 5.66 6.42 -7.45
CA VAL A 58 4.88 6.52 -6.21
C VAL A 58 4.04 7.79 -6.16
N PHE A 59 4.60 8.95 -6.52
CA PHE A 59 3.85 10.20 -6.54
C PHE A 59 2.79 10.22 -7.65
N GLY A 60 3.11 9.68 -8.83
CA GLY A 60 2.15 9.53 -9.92
C GLY A 60 0.99 8.61 -9.56
N PHE A 61 1.27 7.49 -8.89
CA PHE A 61 0.25 6.59 -8.36
C PHE A 61 -0.63 7.27 -7.31
N TRP A 62 -0.03 7.98 -6.36
CA TRP A 62 -0.75 8.75 -5.35
C TRP A 62 -1.68 9.80 -5.98
N TRP A 63 -1.15 10.57 -6.93
CA TRP A 63 -1.92 11.56 -7.69
C TRP A 63 -3.09 10.90 -8.44
N TRP A 64 -2.84 9.78 -9.12
CA TRP A 64 -3.87 9.04 -9.84
C TRP A 64 -4.98 8.55 -8.91
N ILE A 65 -4.66 7.96 -7.74
CA ILE A 65 -5.67 7.55 -6.75
C ILE A 65 -6.51 8.75 -6.31
N GLY A 66 -5.86 9.86 -5.98
CA GLY A 66 -6.54 11.08 -5.54
C GLY A 66 -7.56 11.57 -6.56
N TRP A 67 -7.15 11.68 -7.83
CA TRP A 67 -8.04 12.11 -8.90
C TRP A 67 -9.13 11.08 -9.21
N HIS A 68 -8.79 9.79 -9.21
CA HIS A 68 -9.72 8.75 -9.65
C HIS A 68 -10.81 8.44 -8.63
N PHE A 69 -10.50 8.48 -7.33
CA PHE A 69 -11.42 8.06 -6.27
C PHE A 69 -11.92 9.20 -5.38
N LEU A 70 -11.13 10.27 -5.19
CA LEU A 70 -11.40 11.30 -4.18
C LEU A 70 -11.82 12.65 -4.76
N ALA A 71 -11.51 12.96 -6.02
CA ALA A 71 -11.84 14.24 -6.66
C ALA A 71 -13.29 14.33 -7.21
N ARG A 72 -14.22 13.59 -6.60
CA ARG A 72 -15.66 13.56 -6.93
C ARG A 72 -16.49 14.37 -5.94
#